data_AF-A0A924QJ14-F1
#
_entry.id   AF-A0A924QJ14-F1
#
_cell.length_a   1.000
_cell.length_b   1.000
_cell.length_c   1.000
_cell.angle_alpha   90.00
_cell.angle_beta   90.00
_cell.angle_gamma   90.00
#
_symmetry.space_group_name_H-M   'P 1'
#
loop_
_entity.id
_entity.type
_entity.pdbx_description
1 polymer ?
#
loop_
_entity_poly.entity_id
_entity_poly.type
_entity_poly.pdbx_seq_one_letter_code
_entity_poly.pdbx_strand_id
1 'polypeptide(L)'
;DMLHVDLYDHEAAAPVLDSLAFYDNCYQLLAENGVMTVNLFGRNASYEQSLAKIAEAFGPQAVWAFRPTKEGNTVVLAQREPTRPERADLLLRAAEIESRWGLPAKKWLRLFKPVV
;
A
#
# COMPACT_ATOMS: atom_id res chain seq x y z
N ASP A 1 -8.07 -11.83 4.74
CA ASP A 1 -8.43 -11.10 3.51
C ASP A 1 -7.75 -9.74 3.39
N MET A 2 -7.94 -8.81 4.32
CA MET A 2 -7.30 -7.48 4.25
C MET A 2 -6.59 -7.16 5.56
N LEU A 3 -5.36 -6.65 5.47
CA LEU A 3 -4.60 -6.09 6.60
C LEU A 3 -4.37 -4.60 6.37
N HIS A 4 -4.77 -3.76 7.32
CA HIS A 4 -4.49 -2.31 7.28
C HIS A 4 -3.51 -1.96 8.40
N VAL A 5 -2.33 -1.46 8.02
CA VAL A 5 -1.27 -1.05 8.92
C VAL A 5 -1.17 0.48 8.91
N ASP A 6 -1.54 1.10 10.03
CA ASP A 6 -1.44 2.55 10.25
C ASP A 6 -0.88 2.77 11.66
N LEU A 7 0.44 2.62 11.80
CA LEU A 7 1.13 2.54 13.09
C LEU A 7 2.19 3.63 13.21
N TYR A 8 2.00 4.58 14.12
CA TYR A 8 2.96 5.64 14.44
C TYR A 8 3.09 5.82 15.94
N ASP A 9 4.25 6.30 16.38
CA ASP A 9 4.42 6.75 17.76
C ASP A 9 3.68 8.07 18.00
N HIS A 10 3.59 8.47 19.27
CA HIS A 10 2.95 9.71 19.68
C HIS A 10 3.59 10.99 19.10
N GLU A 11 4.83 10.91 18.62
CA GLU A 11 5.54 12.02 17.97
C GLU A 11 5.38 12.01 16.45
N ALA A 12 4.82 10.93 15.89
CA ALA A 12 4.85 10.58 14.48
C ALA A 12 6.26 10.72 13.87
N ALA A 13 7.28 10.27 14.61
CA ALA A 13 8.66 10.36 14.18
C ALA A 13 8.96 9.35 13.05
N ALA A 14 8.47 8.12 13.20
CA ALA A 14 8.56 7.02 12.24
C ALA A 14 7.48 5.95 12.51
N PRO A 15 7.26 4.99 11.58
CA PRO A 15 6.43 3.83 11.87
C PRO A 15 7.03 3.02 13.03
N VAL A 16 6.18 2.61 13.98
CA VAL A 16 6.62 1.83 15.16
C VAL A 16 7.14 0.45 14.75
N LEU A 17 6.57 -0.11 13.67
CA LEU A 17 6.96 -1.39 13.10
C LEU A 17 7.31 -1.19 11.63
N ASP A 18 8.61 -1.16 11.32
CA ASP A 18 9.15 -1.07 9.96
C ASP A 18 10.41 -1.95 9.81
N SER A 19 10.21 -3.27 9.81
CA SER A 19 11.27 -4.25 9.63
C SER A 19 10.86 -5.31 8.61
N LEU A 20 11.84 -5.96 7.97
CA LEU A 20 11.58 -7.07 7.06
C LEU A 20 10.77 -8.18 7.74
N ALA A 21 11.18 -8.59 8.95
CA ALA A 21 10.48 -9.61 9.73
C ALA A 21 9.02 -9.23 10.05
N PHE A 22 8.73 -7.95 10.26
CA PHE A 22 7.36 -7.49 10.42
C PHE A 22 6.54 -7.71 9.13
N TYR A 23 7.07 -7.29 7.99
CA TYR A 23 6.38 -7.47 6.70
C TYR A 23 6.26 -8.93 6.27
N ASP A 24 7.25 -9.79 6.58
CA ASP A 24 7.15 -11.24 6.38
C ASP A 24 5.99 -11.83 7.18
N ASN A 25 5.85 -11.43 8.45
CA ASN A 25 4.73 -11.87 9.27
C ASN A 25 3.39 -11.36 8.72
N CYS A 26 3.34 -10.13 8.19
CA CYS A 26 2.16 -9.62 7.49
C CYS A 26 1.81 -10.48 6.27
N TYR A 27 2.80 -10.85 5.45
CA TYR A 27 2.61 -11.71 4.30
C TYR A 27 2.08 -13.09 4.69
N GLN A 28 2.63 -13.72 5.75
CA GLN A 28 2.17 -15.02 6.23
C GLN A 28 0.76 -14.99 6.82
N LEU A 29 0.33 -13.83 7.36
CA LEU A 29 -1.01 -13.65 7.93
C LEU A 29 -2.10 -13.55 6.85
N LEU A 30 -1.76 -13.10 5.65
CA LEU A 30 -2.75 -12.90 4.59
C LEU A 30 -3.28 -14.23 4.04
N ALA A 31 -4.57 -14.25 3.74
CA ALA A 31 -5.16 -15.27 2.88
C ALA A 31 -4.58 -15.18 1.47
N GLU A 32 -4.74 -16.23 0.66
CA GLU A 32 -4.17 -16.35 -0.69
C GLU A 32 -4.45 -15.13 -1.58
N ASN A 33 -5.69 -14.64 -1.61
CA ASN A 33 -6.08 -13.44 -2.38
C ASN A 33 -6.01 -12.13 -1.57
N GLY A 34 -5.31 -12.15 -0.43
CA GLY A 34 -5.29 -11.06 0.52
C GLY A 34 -4.37 -9.92 0.13
N VAL A 35 -4.63 -8.75 0.71
CA VAL A 35 -3.80 -7.55 0.53
C VAL A 35 -3.49 -6.88 1.85
N MET A 36 -2.29 -6.32 1.94
CA MET A 36 -1.92 -5.37 2.98
C MET A 36 -1.94 -3.95 2.39
N THR A 37 -2.47 -2.98 3.14
CA THR A 37 -2.22 -1.57 2.92
C THR A 37 -1.48 -0.99 4.12
N VAL A 38 -0.35 -0.32 3.88
CA VAL A 38 0.43 0.34 4.92
C VAL A 38 0.55 1.83 4.60
N ASN A 39 0.25 2.66 5.58
CA ASN A 39 0.56 4.08 5.52
C ASN A 39 2.01 4.26 6.04
N LEU A 40 2.84 4.92 5.24
CA LEU A 40 4.20 5.29 5.58
C LEU A 40 4.23 6.80 5.79
N PHE A 41 4.23 7.21 7.06
CA PHE A 41 4.30 8.59 7.51
C PHE A 41 5.35 8.72 8.61
N GLY A 42 6.00 9.87 8.67
CA GLY A 42 6.92 10.23 9.75
C GLY A 42 8.05 11.13 9.29
N ARG A 43 8.47 12.05 10.16
CA ARG A 43 9.51 13.05 9.84
C ARG A 43 10.87 12.43 9.50
N ASN A 44 11.17 11.27 10.08
CA ASN A 44 12.41 10.53 9.90
C ASN A 44 12.20 9.21 9.13
N ALA A 45 10.97 8.93 8.68
CA ALA A 45 10.67 7.72 7.94
C ALA A 45 11.33 7.78 6.55
N SER A 46 12.23 6.84 6.26
CA SER A 46 12.77 6.70 4.92
C SER A 46 11.81 5.85 4.09
N TYR A 47 10.96 6.52 3.31
CA TYR A 47 10.02 5.87 2.38
C TYR A 47 10.71 4.79 1.53
N GLU A 48 11.88 5.10 0.98
CA GLU A 48 12.63 4.17 0.12
C GLU A 48 13.08 2.92 0.87
N GLN A 49 13.52 3.05 2.12
CA GLN A 49 13.92 1.90 2.93
C GLN A 49 12.71 1.04 3.33
N SER A 50 11.61 1.65 3.75
CA SER A 50 10.38 0.91 4.07
C SER A 50 9.84 0.19 2.84
N LEU A 51 9.83 0.85 1.67
CA LEU A 51 9.40 0.25 0.42
C LEU A 51 10.29 -0.93 0.02
N ALA A 52 11.61 -0.84 0.20
CA ALA A 52 12.53 -1.93 -0.07
C ALA A 52 12.24 -3.16 0.79
N LYS A 53 12.01 -2.98 2.10
CA LYS A 53 11.64 -4.08 3.02
C LYS A 53 10.31 -4.73 2.62
N ILE A 54 9.31 -3.93 2.24
CA ILE A 54 8.02 -4.44 1.77
C ILE A 54 8.19 -5.24 0.47
N ALA A 55 8.97 -4.71 -0.48
CA ALA A 55 9.24 -5.39 -1.75
C ALA A 55 10.05 -6.67 -1.58
N GLU A 56 10.93 -6.74 -0.58
CA GLU A 56 11.66 -7.95 -0.22
C GLU A 56 10.73 -9.02 0.37
N ALA A 57 9.84 -8.65 1.31
CA ALA A 57 8.89 -9.58 1.93
C ALA A 57 7.79 -10.09 0.96
N PHE A 58 7.22 -9.20 0.15
CA PHE A 58 6.06 -9.52 -0.71
C PHE A 58 6.43 -9.84 -2.16
N GLY A 59 7.67 -9.52 -2.57
CA GLY A 59 8.10 -9.53 -3.96
C GLY A 59 7.68 -8.24 -4.71
N PRO A 60 8.57 -7.65 -5.52
CA PRO A 60 8.34 -6.34 -6.15
C PRO A 60 7.13 -6.32 -7.10
N GLN A 61 6.77 -7.46 -7.69
CA GLN A 61 5.63 -7.56 -8.59
C GLN A 61 4.28 -7.38 -7.87
N ALA A 62 4.25 -7.62 -6.55
CA ALA A 62 3.06 -7.55 -5.71
C ALA A 62 2.83 -6.17 -5.09
N VAL A 63 3.80 -5.25 -5.23
CA VAL A 63 3.79 -3.96 -4.54
C VAL A 63 3.31 -2.84 -5.46
N TRP A 64 2.39 -2.04 -4.94
CA TRP A 64 1.87 -0.83 -5.56
C TRP A 64 1.97 0.32 -4.58
N ALA A 65 2.24 1.52 -5.06
CA ALA A 65 2.36 2.70 -4.22
C ALA A 65 1.49 3.85 -4.75
N PHE A 66 0.91 4.60 -3.82
CA PHE A 66 0.41 5.93 -4.09
C PHE A 66 1.56 6.93 -4.11
N ARG A 67 1.44 7.96 -4.96
CA ARG A 67 2.33 9.12 -4.86
C ARG A 67 2.21 9.76 -3.46
N PRO A 68 3.34 10.08 -2.81
CA PRO A 68 3.34 10.80 -1.54
C PRO A 68 2.52 12.09 -1.60
N THR A 69 1.79 12.40 -0.53
CA THR A 69 1.10 13.69 -0.39
C THR A 69 2.07 14.78 0.07
N LYS A 70 1.65 16.05 0.00
CA LYS A 70 2.48 17.18 0.47
C LYS A 70 2.73 17.11 1.98
N GLU A 71 1.77 16.51 2.69
CA GLU A 71 1.79 16.29 4.12
C GLU A 71 2.71 15.11 4.51
N GLY A 72 3.26 14.37 3.52
CA GLY A 72 4.21 13.28 3.75
C GLY A 72 3.56 11.91 3.94
N ASN A 73 2.24 11.78 3.77
CA ASN A 73 1.58 10.47 3.82
C ASN A 73 1.85 9.70 2.52
N THR A 74 2.28 8.45 2.63
CA THR A 74 2.47 7.58 1.47
C THR A 74 1.88 6.21 1.73
N VAL A 75 0.80 5.88 1.02
CA VAL A 75 0.16 4.56 1.13
C VAL A 75 0.79 3.58 0.14
N VAL A 76 1.21 2.43 0.65
CA VAL A 76 1.69 1.29 -0.13
C VAL A 76 0.71 0.13 0.02
N LEU A 77 0.39 -0.54 -1.08
CA LEU A 77 -0.39 -1.77 -1.12
C LEU A 77 0.53 -2.92 -1.52
N ALA A 78 0.45 -4.03 -0.81
CA ALA A 78 1.17 -5.26 -1.13
C ALA A 78 0.20 -6.43 -1.20
N GLN A 79 0.29 -7.22 -2.26
CA GLN A 79 -0.60 -8.35 -2.50
C GLN A 79 0.06 -9.66 -2.06
N ARG A 80 -0.71 -10.58 -1.49
CA ARG A 80 -0.20 -11.91 -1.17
C ARG A 80 0.18 -12.68 -2.44
N GLU A 81 -0.71 -12.62 -3.43
CA GLU A 81 -0.48 -13.11 -4.79
C GLU A 81 -0.45 -11.92 -5.77
N PRO A 82 0.65 -11.70 -6.50
CA PRO A 82 0.78 -10.57 -7.42
C PRO A 82 -0.27 -10.59 -8.52
N THR A 83 -1.00 -9.49 -8.68
CA THR A 83 -1.89 -9.30 -9.82
C THR A 83 -1.73 -7.90 -10.41
N ARG A 84 -1.81 -7.83 -11.75
CA ARG A 84 -1.76 -6.57 -12.50
C ARG A 84 -2.98 -6.46 -13.42
N PRO A 85 -4.14 -6.05 -12.89
CA PRO A 85 -5.34 -5.91 -13.70
C PRO A 85 -5.12 -4.87 -14.80
N GLU A 86 -5.78 -5.09 -15.94
CA GLU A 86 -5.74 -4.14 -17.03
C GLU A 86 -6.33 -2.80 -16.61
N ARG A 87 -5.85 -1.73 -17.22
CA ARG A 87 -6.30 -0.37 -16.87
C ARG A 87 -7.81 -0.20 -17.06
N ALA A 88 -8.40 -0.91 -18.02
CA ALA A 88 -9.85 -0.91 -18.26
C ALA A 88 -10.63 -1.50 -17.06
N ASP A 89 -10.15 -2.60 -16.49
CA ASP A 89 -10.78 -3.24 -15.33
C ASP A 89 -10.70 -2.34 -14.08
N LEU A 90 -9.55 -1.69 -13.87
CA LEU A 90 -9.39 -0.73 -12.77
C LEU A 90 -10.35 0.45 -12.91
N LEU A 91 -10.59 0.95 -14.13
CA LEU A 91 -11.57 2.02 -14.37
C LEU A 91 -13.00 1.58 -14.07
N LEU A 92 -13.38 0.35 -14.45
CA LEU A 92 -14.70 -0.19 -14.16
C LEU A 92 -14.92 -0.30 -12.64
N ARG A 93 -13.94 -0.87 -11.93
CA ARG A 93 -13.98 -0.98 -10.45
C ARG A 93 -14.01 0.39 -9.77
N ALA A 94 -13.22 1.35 -10.26
CA ALA A 94 -13.27 2.72 -9.74
C ALA A 94 -14.61 3.42 -10.00
N ALA A 95 -15.27 3.17 -11.14
CA ALA A 95 -16.60 3.69 -11.42
C ALA A 95 -17.66 3.12 -10.47
N GLU A 96 -17.55 1.82 -10.13
CA GLU A 96 -18.40 1.20 -9.11
C GLU A 96 -18.20 1.85 -7.74
N ILE A 97 -16.94 2.10 -7.34
CA ILE A 97 -16.63 2.79 -6.08
C ILE A 97 -17.23 4.20 -6.05
N GLU A 98 -17.07 4.96 -7.13
CA GLU A 98 -17.66 6.31 -7.27
C GLU A 98 -19.19 6.27 -7.18
N SER A 99 -19.84 5.33 -7.86
CA SER A 99 -21.30 5.22 -7.87
C SER A 99 -21.87 4.82 -6.51
N ARG A 100 -21.16 3.97 -5.76
CA ARG A 100 -21.68 3.40 -4.51
C ARG A 100 -21.41 4.30 -3.30
N TRP A 101 -20.27 4.99 -3.27
CA TRP A 101 -19.83 5.75 -2.10
C TRP A 101 -19.54 7.23 -2.36
N GLY A 102 -19.60 7.70 -3.61
CA GLY A 102 -19.28 9.08 -3.97
C GLY A 102 -17.78 9.43 -3.83
N LEU A 103 -16.92 8.43 -3.62
CA LEU A 103 -15.48 8.60 -3.46
C LEU A 103 -14.80 8.73 -4.82
N PRO A 104 -13.83 9.64 -5.02
CA PRO A 104 -13.28 9.98 -6.34
C PRO A 104 -12.26 8.94 -6.87
N ALA A 105 -12.66 7.66 -6.93
CA ALA A 105 -11.76 6.54 -7.17
C ALA A 105 -11.05 6.57 -8.53
N LYS A 106 -11.65 7.17 -9.58
CA LYS A 106 -10.96 7.32 -10.87
C LYS A 106 -9.76 8.27 -10.76
N LYS A 107 -9.77 9.22 -9.82
CA LYS A 107 -8.63 10.10 -9.56
C LYS A 107 -7.48 9.35 -8.92
N TRP A 108 -7.77 8.36 -8.06
CA TRP A 108 -6.76 7.55 -7.37
C TRP A 108 -5.86 6.78 -8.34
N LEU A 109 -6.41 6.28 -9.46
CA LEU A 109 -5.65 5.57 -10.49
C LEU A 109 -4.55 6.41 -11.17
N ARG A 110 -4.56 7.74 -11.00
CA ARG A 110 -3.48 8.61 -11.49
C ARG A 110 -2.26 8.61 -10.56
N LEU A 111 -2.48 8.29 -9.28
CA LEU A 111 -1.51 8.34 -8.21
C LEU A 111 -1.03 6.95 -7.81
N PHE A 112 -1.86 5.93 -8.02
CA PHE A 112 -1.61 4.53 -7.67
C PHE A 112 -0.94 3.78 -8.82
N LYS A 113 0.26 3.27 -8.59
CA LYS A 113 1.05 2.57 -9.62
C LYS A 113 1.79 1.35 -9.05
N PRO A 114 2.03 0.31 -9.87
CA PRO A 114 2.97 -0.74 -9.49
C PRO A 114 4.36 -0.14 -9.23
N VAL A 115 5.07 -0.70 -8.26
CA VAL A 115 6.50 -0.44 -8.07
C VAL A 115 7.28 -1.19 -9.17
N VAL A 116 8.33 -0.57 -9.68
CA VAL A 116 9.19 -1.09 -10.75
C VAL A 116 10.57 -1.39 -10.18
#